data_AF-A0A1D2Q965-F1
#
_entry.id   AF-A0A1D2Q965-F1
#
_cell.length_a   1.000
_cell.length_b   1.000
_cell.length_c   1.000
_cell.angle_alpha   90.00
_cell.angle_beta   90.00
_cell.angle_gamma   90.00
#
_symmetry.space_group_name_H-M   'P 1'
#
loop_
_entity.id
_entity.type
_entity.pdbx_description
1 polymer ?
#
loop_
_entity_poly.entity_id
_entity_poly.type
_entity_poly.pdbx_seq_one_letter_code
_entity_poly.pdbx_strand_id
1 'polypeptide(L)' 'MSKVYAANVVQDAIDAAIQICGGNGIGKDLPLADFYENVRQFRIVDGADEVHKRVIARDAFSDLDPSEVEHLTRYDAE' A
#
# COMPACT_ATOMS: atom_id res chain seq x y z
N MET A 1 2.78 -6.17 -7.77
CA MET A 1 2.96 -4.75 -8.18
C MET A 1 1.62 -4.01 -8.20
N SER A 2 0.76 -4.24 -9.20
CA SER A 2 -0.50 -3.47 -9.41
C SER A 2 -1.42 -3.42 -8.18
N LYS A 3 -1.70 -4.56 -7.55
CA LYS A 3 -2.63 -4.64 -6.41
C LYS A 3 -2.24 -3.74 -5.23
N VAL A 4 -0.97 -3.79 -4.80
CA VAL A 4 -0.47 -2.95 -3.70
C VAL A 4 -0.60 -1.48 -4.06
N TYR A 5 -0.18 -1.10 -5.27
CA TYR A 5 -0.25 0.28 -5.73
C TYR A 5 -1.69 0.79 -5.78
N ALA A 6 -2.58 0.08 -6.47
CA ALA A 6 -3.97 0.47 -6.62
C ALA A 6 -4.70 0.58 -5.28
N ALA A 7 -4.49 -0.39 -4.37
CA ALA A 7 -5.15 -0.36 -3.05
C ALA A 7 -4.71 0.84 -2.21
N ASN A 8 -3.43 1.22 -2.23
CA ASN A 8 -2.93 2.38 -1.49
C ASN A 8 -3.39 3.69 -2.14
N VAL A 9 -3.26 3.84 -3.47
CA VAL A 9 -3.65 5.08 -4.16
C VAL A 9 -5.14 5.36 -4.05
N VAL A 10 -6.00 4.35 -4.15
CA VAL A 10 -7.45 4.55 -3.99
C VAL A 10 -7.79 4.95 -2.55
N GLN A 11 -7.12 4.35 -1.56
CA GLN A 11 -7.32 4.74 -0.15
C GLN A 11 -6.88 6.20 0.09
N ASP A 12 -5.73 6.61 -0.43
CA ASP A 12 -5.23 7.99 -0.30
C ASP A 12 -6.16 9.01 -0.99
N ALA A 13 -6.71 8.65 -2.15
CA ALA A 13 -7.66 9.51 -2.86
C ALA A 13 -8.98 9.68 -2.10
N ILE A 14 -9.50 8.60 -1.50
CA ILE A 14 -10.71 8.65 -0.66
C ILE A 14 -10.46 9.47 0.60
N ASP A 15 -9.31 9.28 1.26
CA ASP A 15 -8.93 10.04 2.46
C ASP A 15 -8.85 11.54 2.17
N ALA A 16 -8.20 11.92 1.06
CA ALA A 16 -8.17 13.31 0.60
C ALA A 16 -9.58 13.88 0.35
N ALA A 17 -10.48 13.11 -0.27
CA ALA A 17 -11.86 13.53 -0.50
C ALA A 17 -12.62 13.74 0.82
N ILE A 18 -12.48 12.84 1.79
CA ILE A 18 -13.05 12.99 3.13
C ILE A 18 -12.58 14.29 3.77
N GLN A 19 -11.26 14.52 3.76
CA GLN A 19 -10.67 15.70 4.37
C GLN A 19 -11.17 17.01 3.73
N ILE A 20 -11.31 17.05 2.40
CA ILE A 20 -11.86 18.20 1.67
C ILE A 20 -13.33 18.46 2.04
N CYS A 21 -14.11 17.41 2.28
CA CYS A 21 -15.53 17.51 2.65
C CYS A 21 -15.77 17.78 4.15
N GLY A 22 -14.73 17.80 4.98
CA GLY A 22 -14.82 18.08 6.41
C GLY A 22 -15.76 17.12 7.15
N GLY A 23 -16.58 17.63 8.07
CA GLY A 23 -17.52 16.81 8.85
C GLY A 23 -18.53 16.04 7.98
N ASN A 24 -18.84 16.54 6.79
CA ASN A 24 -19.72 15.83 5.85
C ASN A 24 -19.03 14.61 5.20
N GLY A 25 -17.69 14.62 5.12
CA GLY A 25 -16.91 13.49 4.57
C GLY A 25 -17.01 12.20 5.39
N ILE A 26 -17.34 12.32 6.68
CA ILE A 26 -17.59 11.18 7.59
C ILE A 26 -19.09 11.02 7.94
N GLY A 27 -19.94 11.86 7.34
CA GLY A 27 -21.39 11.80 7.49
C GLY A 27 -22.03 10.75 6.59
N LYS A 28 -23.37 10.77 6.52
CA LYS A 28 -24.14 9.87 5.65
C LYS A 28 -24.73 10.56 4.42
N ASP A 29 -24.48 11.86 4.26
CA ASP A 29 -24.99 12.62 3.11
C ASP A 29 -24.11 12.45 1.87
N LEU A 30 -22.85 12.00 2.06
CA LEU A 30 -21.91 11.61 1.00
C LEU A 30 -21.49 10.15 1.18
N PRO A 31 -21.20 9.42 0.08
CA PRO A 31 -20.81 8.00 0.16
C PRO A 31 -19.35 7.79 0.61
N LEU A 32 -18.65 8.84 1.04
CA LEU A 32 -17.21 8.81 1.28
C LEU A 32 -16.82 7.93 2.48
N ALA A 33 -17.62 7.93 3.54
CA ALA A 33 -17.43 7.04 4.68
C ALA A 33 -17.54 5.57 4.27
N ASP A 34 -18.58 5.22 3.50
CA ASP A 34 -18.77 3.86 2.97
C ASP A 34 -17.58 3.45 2.09
N PHE A 35 -17.08 4.35 1.22
CA PHE A 35 -15.92 4.06 0.39
C PHE A 35 -14.65 3.79 1.22
N TYR A 36 -14.42 4.58 2.27
CA TYR A 36 -13.27 4.42 3.16
C TYR A 36 -13.29 3.07 3.89
N GLU A 37 -14.46 2.65 4.39
CA GLU A 37 -14.62 1.34 5.04
C GLU A 37 -14.41 0.20 4.04
N ASN A 38 -14.99 0.30 2.84
CA ASN A 38 -14.93 -0.76 1.84
C ASN A 38 -13.55 -0.93 1.21
N VAL A 39 -12.81 0.16 0.98
CA VAL A 39 -11.49 0.07 0.32
C VAL A 39 -10.45 -0.58 1.22
N ARG A 40 -10.57 -0.44 2.55
CA ARG A 40 -9.55 -0.86 3.51
C ARG A 40 -9.19 -2.35 3.42
N GLN A 41 -10.16 -3.19 3.08
CA GLN A 41 -9.98 -4.63 2.98
C GLN A 41 -9.01 -5.03 1.87
N PHE A 42 -8.90 -4.26 0.79
CA PHE A 42 -8.03 -4.61 -0.35
C PHE A 42 -6.55 -4.63 0.03
N ARG A 43 -6.15 -3.95 1.11
CA ARG A 43 -4.78 -4.02 1.64
C ARG A 43 -4.50 -5.27 2.49
N ILE A 44 -5.50 -6.13 2.69
CA ILE A 44 -5.44 -7.32 3.55
C ILE A 44 -5.81 -8.58 2.78
N VAL A 45 -6.95 -8.57 2.09
CA VAL A 45 -7.48 -9.70 1.33
C VAL A 45 -6.55 -10.07 0.17
N ASP A 46 -6.46 -11.35 -0.17
CA ASP A 46 -5.57 -11.89 -1.21
C ASP A 46 -4.10 -11.53 -0.98
N GLY A 47 -3.68 -11.52 0.28
CA GLY A 47 -2.33 -11.21 0.75
C GLY A 47 -2.19 -9.75 1.16
N ALA A 48 -1.71 -9.54 2.39
CA ALA A 48 -1.40 -8.19 2.89
C ALA A 48 -0.33 -7.50 2.03
N ASP A 49 -0.25 -6.17 2.11
CA ASP A 49 0.72 -5.37 1.36
C ASP A 49 2.15 -5.88 1.57
N GLU A 50 2.51 -6.31 2.78
CA GLU A 50 3.84 -6.81 3.13
C GLU A 50 4.16 -8.14 2.43
N VAL A 51 3.17 -9.01 2.27
CA VAL A 51 3.32 -10.28 1.53
C VAL A 51 3.59 -9.99 0.06
N HIS A 52 2.82 -9.08 -0.55
CA HIS A 52 3.05 -8.67 -1.94
C HIS A 52 4.39 -7.96 -2.10
N LYS A 53 4.76 -7.03 -1.22
CA LYS A 53 6.04 -6.32 -1.24
C LYS A 53 7.21 -7.28 -1.13
N ARG A 54 7.13 -8.30 -0.27
CA ARG A 54 8.16 -9.34 -0.16
C ARG A 54 8.31 -10.13 -1.47
N VAL A 55 7.21 -10.53 -2.09
CA VAL A 55 7.24 -11.26 -3.37
C VAL A 55 7.83 -10.38 -4.47
N ILE A 56 7.41 -9.12 -4.56
CA ILE A 56 7.94 -8.13 -5.51
C ILE A 56 9.45 -7.94 -5.29
N ALA A 57 9.90 -7.75 -4.05
CA ALA A 57 11.32 -7.55 -3.75
C ALA A 57 12.15 -8.77 -4.15
N ARG A 58 11.69 -9.98 -3.82
CA ARG A 58 12.40 -11.22 -4.20
C ARG A 58 12.54 -11.36 -5.71
N ASP A 59 11.50 -10.98 -6.46
CA ASP A 59 11.49 -11.03 -7.93
C ASP A 59 12.39 -9.92 -8.52
N ALA A 60 12.25 -8.68 -8.05
CA ALA A 60 13.05 -7.54 -8.52
C ALA A 60 14.55 -7.69 -8.25
N PHE A 61 14.92 -8.46 -7.22
CA PHE A 61 16.31 -8.71 -6.83
C PHE A 61 16.77 -10.15 -7.11
N SER A 62 16.09 -10.91 -7.98
CA SER A 62 16.48 -12.29 -8.31
C SER A 62 17.85 -12.39 -8.98
N ASP A 63 18.18 -11.40 -9.82
CA ASP A 63 19.38 -11.38 -10.67
C ASP A 63 20.19 -10.09 -10.48
N LEU A 64 20.32 -9.65 -9.23
CA LEU A 64 21.05 -8.42 -8.90
C LEU A 64 22.57 -8.62 -8.99
N ASP A 65 23.27 -7.67 -9.60
CA ASP A 65 24.74 -7.62 -9.61
C ASP A 65 25.25 -7.32 -8.19
N PRO A 66 26.05 -8.19 -7.56
CA PRO A 66 26.54 -8.01 -6.19
C PRO A 66 27.28 -6.68 -5.96
N SER A 67 27.88 -6.09 -7.00
CA SER A 67 28.56 -4.80 -6.89
C SER A 67 27.59 -3.64 -6.62
N GLU A 68 26.33 -3.73 -7.07
CA GLU A 68 25.32 -2.68 -6.84
C GLU A 68 24.90 -2.56 -5.37
N VAL A 69 25.10 -3.62 -4.59
CA VAL A 69 24.72 -3.69 -3.16
C VAL A 69 25.93 -3.83 -2.24
N GLU A 70 27.15 -3.68 -2.76
CA GLU A 70 28.39 -3.81 -1.98
C GLU A 70 28.45 -2.79 -0.84
N HIS A 71 27.96 -1.58 -1.07
CA HIS A 71 28.01 -0.47 -0.11
C HIS A 71 26.76 -0.33 0.77
N LEU A 72 25.76 -1.20 0.59
CA LEU A 72 24.59 -1.18 1.45
C LEU A 72 24.92 -1.77 2.81
N THR A 73 24.48 -1.09 3.87
CA THR A 73 24.59 -1.59 5.25
C THR A 73 23.92 -2.95 5.36
N ARG A 74 24.71 -4.00 5.57
CA ARG A 74 24.22 -5.35 5.83
C ARG A 74 23.96 -5.47 7.33
N TYR A 75 22.72 -5.80 7.66
CA TYR A 75 22.39 -6.24 9.01
C TYR A 75 22.61 -7.75 9.02
N ASP A 76 23.79 -8.17 9.46
CA ASP A 76 24.06 -9.58 9.68
C ASP A 76 23.07 -10.09 10.74
N ALA A 77 22.38 -11.19 10.42
CA ALA A 77 21.57 -11.90 11.40
C ALA A 77 22.53 -12.80 12.19
N GLU A 78 23.03 -12.32 13.32
CA GLU A 78 23.52 -13.23 14.37
C GLU A 78 22.43 -14.22 14.80
#